data_AF-A0A2L2YWL2-F1
#
_entry.id   AF-A0A2L2YWL2-F1
#
_cell.length_a   1.000
_cell.length_b   1.000
_cell.length_c   1.000
_cell.angle_alpha   90.00
_cell.angle_beta   90.00
_cell.angle_gamma   90.00
#
_symmetry.space_group_name_H-M   'P 1'
#
loop_
_entity.id
_entity.type
_entity.pdbx_description
1 polymer ?
#
loop_
_entity_poly.entity_id
_entity_poly.type
_entity_poly.pdbx_seq_one_letter_code
_entity_poly.pdbx_strand_id
1 'polypeptide(L)'
;LTGDYGRLGDLGAIDPKYDIAISTACGPLDNIVTDTIDTAQDCVEYLKQNNLGYTTFIALDKMKIYEPHTKEKMSTPENVPRLFDLITVKDKNILPAFYYALGNTLA
;
A
#
# COMPACT_ATOMS: atom_id res chain seq x y z
N LEU A 1 1.64 9.01 18.12
CA LEU A 1 2.71 8.61 17.19
C LEU A 1 2.62 9.60 16.05
N THR A 2 3.74 10.20 15.66
CA THR A 2 3.77 11.23 14.61
C THR A 2 4.58 10.59 13.49
N GLY A 3 3.92 10.17 12.40
CA GLY A 3 4.58 9.43 11.31
C GLY A 3 3.83 8.19 10.83
N ASP A 4 2.70 7.84 11.44
CA ASP A 4 1.76 6.84 10.92
C ASP A 4 0.73 7.49 9.98
N TYR A 5 0.60 6.95 8.77
CA TYR A 5 -0.42 7.36 7.80
C TYR A 5 -1.72 6.56 8.01
N GLY A 6 -1.63 5.37 8.61
CA GLY A 6 -2.75 4.45 8.81
C GLY A 6 -2.69 3.25 7.87
N ARG A 7 -3.78 2.50 7.77
CA ARG A 7 -3.87 1.28 6.95
C ARG A 7 -3.82 1.62 5.47
N LEU A 8 -3.06 0.86 4.68
CA LEU A 8 -2.90 1.10 3.25
C LEU A 8 -4.23 1.17 2.50
N GLY A 9 -5.16 0.25 2.79
CA GLY A 9 -6.50 0.25 2.21
C GLY A 9 -7.32 1.51 2.47
N ASP A 10 -7.10 2.21 3.59
CA ASP A 10 -7.83 3.45 3.91
C ASP A 10 -7.21 4.70 3.24
N LEU A 11 -5.99 4.56 2.71
CA LEU A 11 -5.22 5.64 2.07
C LEU A 11 -5.49 5.75 0.56
N GLY A 12 -6.24 4.81 -0.01
CA GLY A 12 -6.60 4.77 -1.41
C GLY A 12 -8.07 4.42 -1.60
N ALA A 13 -8.59 4.74 -2.78
CA ALA A 13 -9.93 4.39 -3.21
C ALA A 13 -9.86 3.72 -4.58
N ILE A 14 -10.71 2.70 -4.78
CA ILE A 14 -10.90 2.04 -6.06
C ILE A 14 -12.40 1.98 -6.37
N ASP A 15 -12.75 1.84 -7.64
CA ASP A 15 -14.15 1.62 -8.02
C ASP A 15 -14.70 0.35 -7.33
N PRO A 16 -15.89 0.41 -6.70
CA PRO A 16 -16.49 -0.72 -5.98
C PRO A 16 -16.61 -2.00 -6.80
N LYS A 17 -16.66 -1.90 -8.13
CA LYS A 17 -16.63 -3.04 -9.05
C LYS A 17 -15.40 -3.94 -8.84
N TYR A 18 -14.28 -3.37 -8.41
CA TYR A 18 -13.01 -4.07 -8.20
C TYR A 18 -12.69 -4.32 -6.73
N ASP A 19 -13.59 -3.99 -5.81
CA ASP A 19 -13.37 -4.12 -4.36
C ASP A 19 -13.16 -5.59 -3.94
N ILE A 20 -13.92 -6.51 -4.55
CA ILE A 20 -13.74 -7.95 -4.34
C ILE A 20 -12.40 -8.41 -4.93
N ALA A 21 -12.04 -7.94 -6.12
CA ALA A 21 -10.80 -8.33 -6.79
C ALA A 21 -9.58 -7.89 -5.97
N ILE A 22 -9.58 -6.65 -5.46
CA ILE A 22 -8.45 -6.10 -4.72
C ILE A 22 -8.30 -6.73 -3.33
N SER A 23 -9.40 -6.95 -2.62
CA SER A 23 -9.39 -7.60 -1.30
C SER A 23 -9.01 -9.07 -1.37
N THR A 24 -9.36 -9.76 -2.46
CA THR A 24 -8.97 -11.17 -2.66
C THR A 24 -7.52 -11.30 -3.12
N ALA A 25 -7.07 -10.40 -3.99
CA ALA A 25 -5.74 -10.50 -4.60
C ALA A 25 -4.61 -9.95 -3.71
N CYS A 26 -4.92 -9.14 -2.68
CA CYS A 26 -3.89 -8.45 -1.90
C CYS A 26 -4.15 -8.46 -0.39
N GLY A 27 -3.41 -9.33 0.32
CA GLY A 27 -3.24 -9.26 1.77
C GLY A 27 -2.50 -8.01 2.31
N PRO A 28 -1.55 -7.38 1.58
CA PRO A 28 -0.82 -6.22 2.11
C PRO A 28 -1.65 -4.93 2.31
N LEU A 29 -2.92 -4.90 1.88
CA LEU A 29 -3.79 -3.74 2.07
C LEU A 29 -4.13 -3.49 3.55
N ASP A 30 -4.07 -4.52 4.38
CA ASP A 30 -4.27 -4.40 5.83
C ASP A 30 -3.04 -3.91 6.58
N ASN A 31 -1.90 -3.72 5.90
CA ASN A 31 -0.67 -3.25 6.52
C ASN A 31 -0.76 -1.75 6.84
N ILE A 32 -0.06 -1.33 7.91
CA ILE A 32 0.00 0.07 8.34
C ILE A 32 1.17 0.77 7.64
N VAL A 33 0.92 1.91 7.03
CA VAL A 33 1.93 2.73 6.35
C VAL A 33 2.54 3.73 7.34
N THR A 34 3.88 3.80 7.37
CA THR A 34 4.67 4.77 8.13
C THR A 34 5.58 5.57 7.21
N ASP A 35 6.06 6.73 7.67
CA ASP A 35 7.03 7.56 6.95
C ASP A 35 8.40 6.87 6.77
N THR A 36 8.94 6.28 7.83
CA THR A 36 10.29 5.72 7.91
C THR A 36 10.32 4.34 8.54
N ILE A 37 11.43 3.62 8.32
CA ILE A 37 11.69 2.33 8.96
C ILE A 37 11.84 2.47 10.48
N ASP A 38 12.39 3.59 10.96
CA ASP A 38 12.62 3.85 12.38
C ASP A 38 11.27 3.99 13.11
N THR A 39 10.35 4.79 12.55
CA THR A 39 8.98 4.93 13.07
C THR A 39 8.21 3.61 13.02
N ALA A 40 8.43 2.77 12.00
CA ALA A 40 7.84 1.43 11.96
C ALA A 40 8.35 0.56 13.12
N GLN A 41 9.65 0.60 13.42
CA GLN A 41 10.24 -0.14 14.54
C GLN A 41 9.70 0.34 15.89
N ASP A 42 9.64 1.64 16.11
CA ASP A 42 9.07 2.24 17.32
C ASP A 42 7.61 1.80 17.53
N CYS A 43 6.80 1.79 16.45
CA CYS A 43 5.43 1.30 16.49
C CYS A 43 5.35 -0.20 16.84
N VAL A 44 6.24 -1.03 16.28
CA VAL A 44 6.29 -2.46 16.61
C VAL A 44 6.68 -2.68 18.07
N GLU A 45 7.67 -1.95 18.59
CA GLU A 45 8.06 -2.02 20.00
C GLU A 45 6.92 -1.58 20.91
N TYR A 46 6.23 -0.49 20.55
CA TYR A 46 5.06 -0.02 21.30
C TYR A 46 3.95 -1.08 21.36
N LEU A 47 3.63 -1.73 20.23
CA LEU A 47 2.63 -2.81 20.19
C LEU A 47 3.04 -4.00 21.06
N LYS A 48 4.33 -4.38 21.02
CA LYS A 48 4.88 -5.47 21.85
C LYS A 48 4.81 -5.14 23.34
N GLN A 49 5.20 -3.91 23.73
CA GLN A 49 5.19 -3.49 25.14
C GLN A 49 3.78 -3.45 25.73
N ASN A 50 2.78 -3.14 24.91
CA ASN A 50 1.38 -3.03 25.33
C ASN A 50 0.55 -4.30 25.05
N ASN A 51 1.14 -5.38 24.54
CA ASN A 51 0.46 -6.62 24.13
C ASN A 51 -0.76 -6.39 23.21
N LEU A 52 -0.67 -5.40 22.32
CA LEU A 52 -1.77 -5.01 21.43
C LEU A 52 -1.90 -5.90 20.17
N GLY A 53 -1.01 -6.89 20.04
CA GLY A 53 -1.00 -7.85 18.93
C GLY A 53 0.17 -7.65 17.98
N TYR A 54 0.03 -8.22 16.78
CA TYR A 54 1.01 -8.14 15.70
C TYR A 54 0.37 -7.52 14.46
N THR A 55 1.08 -6.61 13.81
CA THR A 55 0.70 -6.05 12.51
C THR A 55 1.95 -5.83 11.67
N THR A 56 1.76 -5.72 10.36
CA THR A 56 2.83 -5.47 9.41
C THR A 56 2.87 -3.99 9.07
N PHE A 57 4.06 -3.41 9.08
CA PHE A 57 4.27 -2.02 8.73
C PHE A 57 4.97 -1.88 7.37
N ILE A 58 4.57 -0.88 6.60
CA ILE A 58 5.15 -0.49 5.32
C ILE A 58 5.80 0.87 5.50
N ALA A 59 7.13 0.91 5.42
CA ALA A 59 7.89 2.15 5.54
C ALA A 59 8.03 2.84 4.17
N LEU A 60 7.48 4.05 4.03
CA LEU A 60 7.45 4.79 2.76
C LEU A 60 8.84 5.13 2.24
N ASP A 61 9.82 5.42 3.12
CA ASP A 61 11.21 5.65 2.74
C ASP A 61 11.81 4.49 1.92
N LYS A 62 11.47 3.24 2.28
CA LYS A 62 11.89 2.03 1.56
C LYS A 62 11.12 1.82 0.27
N MET A 63 9.88 2.29 0.19
CA MET A 63 9.03 2.12 -0.99
C MET A 63 9.38 3.09 -2.12
N LYS A 64 10.17 4.14 -1.88
CA LYS A 64 10.61 5.10 -2.91
C LYS A 64 11.30 4.44 -4.11
N ILE A 65 11.89 3.26 -3.93
CA ILE A 65 12.47 2.47 -5.04
C ILE A 65 11.45 2.13 -6.14
N TYR A 66 10.16 2.07 -5.80
CA TYR A 66 9.07 1.78 -6.72
C TYR A 66 8.50 3.02 -7.39
N GLU A 67 8.91 4.23 -6.99
CA GLU A 67 8.42 5.48 -7.57
C GLU A 67 8.52 5.54 -9.11
N PRO A 68 9.62 5.08 -9.76
CA PRO A 68 9.69 5.04 -11.23
C PRO A 68 8.58 4.19 -11.85
N HIS A 69 8.27 3.04 -11.24
CA HIS A 69 7.29 2.09 -11.74
C HIS A 69 5.85 2.57 -11.58
N THR A 70 5.59 3.47 -10.63
CA THR A 70 4.26 4.10 -10.48
C THR A 70 3.84 4.93 -11.70
N LYS A 71 4.80 5.35 -12.54
CA LYS A 71 4.57 6.18 -13.73
C LYS A 71 4.56 5.34 -15.01
N GLU A 72 4.96 4.08 -14.95
CA GLU A 72 4.96 3.19 -16.11
C GLU A 72 3.54 2.78 -16.45
N LYS A 73 3.11 3.06 -17.68
CA LYS A 73 1.86 2.52 -18.22
C LYS A 73 2.17 1.21 -18.91
N MET A 74 1.64 0.12 -18.37
CA MET A 74 1.78 -1.21 -18.98
C MET A 74 0.66 -1.42 -20.00
N SER A 75 1.03 -1.85 -21.20
CA SER A 75 0.06 -2.41 -22.15
C SER A 75 -0.13 -3.89 -21.78
N THR A 76 -1.29 -4.21 -21.25
CA THR A 76 -1.63 -5.58 -20.84
C THR A 76 -2.22 -6.35 -22.03
N PRO A 77 -2.08 -7.69 -22.07
CA PRO A 77 -2.83 -8.50 -23.03
C PRO A 77 -4.33 -8.23 -22.85
N GLU A 78 -5.05 -8.04 -23.94
CA GLU A 78 -6.50 -7.80 -23.97
C GLU A 78 -7.00 -6.46 -23.38
N ASN A 79 -6.12 -5.45 -23.19
CA ASN A 79 -6.49 -4.13 -22.61
C ASN A 79 -7.11 -4.21 -21.20
N VAL A 80 -6.79 -5.24 -20.43
CA VAL A 80 -7.26 -5.37 -19.04
C VAL A 80 -6.51 -4.38 -18.15
N PRO A 81 -7.19 -3.45 -17.45
CA PRO A 81 -6.51 -2.49 -16.59
C PRO A 81 -5.82 -3.21 -15.41
N ARG A 82 -4.66 -2.71 -14.98
CA ARG A 82 -4.04 -3.15 -13.72
C ARG A 82 -4.80 -2.55 -12.54
N LEU A 83 -4.95 -3.31 -11.46
CA LEU A 83 -5.60 -2.81 -10.24
C LEU A 83 -4.92 -1.54 -9.71
N PHE A 84 -3.58 -1.48 -9.79
CA PHE A 84 -2.82 -0.29 -9.41
C PHE A 84 -3.25 0.97 -10.19
N ASP A 85 -3.49 0.85 -11.49
CA ASP A 85 -3.86 1.99 -12.35
C ASP A 85 -5.28 2.51 -12.05
N LEU A 86 -6.11 1.69 -11.40
CA LEU A 86 -7.48 2.02 -11.02
C LEU A 86 -7.56 2.70 -9.64
N ILE A 87 -6.45 2.75 -8.89
CA ILE A 87 -6.43 3.33 -7.55
C ILE A 87 -6.26 4.83 -7.61
N THR A 88 -7.11 5.50 -6.82
CA THR A 88 -7.06 6.92 -6.59
C THR A 88 -6.60 7.18 -5.17
N VAL A 89 -5.50 7.94 -5.00
CA VAL A 89 -4.98 8.32 -3.68
C VAL A 89 -5.06 9.83 -3.49
N LYS A 90 -5.21 10.28 -2.23
CA LYS A 90 -5.13 11.71 -1.90
C LYS A 90 -3.68 12.21 -1.93
N ASP A 91 -2.76 11.43 -1.36
CA ASP A 91 -1.33 11.74 -1.36
C ASP A 91 -0.58 10.80 -2.31
N LYS A 92 0.05 11.39 -3.34
CA LYS A 92 0.83 10.65 -4.34
C LYS A 92 2.10 10.01 -3.76
N ASN A 93 2.57 10.47 -2.61
CA ASN A 93 3.72 9.87 -1.93
C ASN A 93 3.45 8.43 -1.49
N ILE A 94 2.17 8.01 -1.43
CA ILE A 94 1.73 6.67 -1.02
C ILE A 94 1.65 5.71 -2.22
N LEU A 95 1.66 6.22 -3.46
CA LEU A 95 1.62 5.38 -4.66
C LEU A 95 2.70 4.28 -4.69
N PRO A 96 3.96 4.52 -4.26
CA PRO A 96 4.95 3.46 -4.24
C PRO A 96 4.60 2.31 -3.28
N ALA A 97 3.89 2.59 -2.18
CA ALA A 97 3.39 1.55 -1.28
C ALA A 97 2.25 0.74 -1.91
N PHE A 98 1.34 1.39 -2.65
CA PHE A 98 0.32 0.69 -3.44
C PHE A 98 0.95 -0.18 -4.54
N TYR A 99 1.99 0.32 -5.21
CA TYR A 99 2.70 -0.47 -6.21
C TYR A 99 3.42 -1.66 -5.59
N TYR A 100 4.00 -1.51 -4.39
CA TYR A 100 4.56 -2.65 -3.66
C TYR A 100 3.51 -3.71 -3.32
N ALA A 101 2.31 -3.28 -2.89
CA ALA A 101 1.23 -4.20 -2.55
C ALA A 101 0.67 -4.94 -3.78
N LEU A 102 0.42 -4.22 -4.88
CA LEU A 102 -0.34 -4.71 -6.04
C LEU A 102 0.54 -5.14 -7.21
N GLY A 103 1.72 -4.54 -7.35
CA GLY A 103 2.61 -4.74 -8.49
C GLY A 103 1.89 -4.63 -9.83
N ASN A 104 1.98 -5.71 -10.62
CA ASN A 104 1.33 -5.83 -11.93
C ASN A 104 0.08 -6.72 -11.90
N THR A 105 -0.64 -6.76 -10.78
CA THR A 105 -1.89 -7.53 -10.67
C THR A 105 -2.94 -6.99 -11.63
N LEU A 106 -3.46 -7.89 -12.48
CA LEU A 106 -4.53 -7.61 -13.43
C LEU A 106 -5.90 -7.79 -12.76
N ALA A 107 -6.86 -6.94 -13.16
CA ALA A 107 -8.23 -6.94 -12.65
C ALA A 107 -9.12 -7.99 -13.33
#